data_AF-A0A1V4YZ25-F1
#
_entry.id   AF-A0A1V4YZ25-F1
#
_cell.length_a   1.000
_cell.length_b   1.000
_cell.length_c   1.000
_cell.angle_alpha   90.00
_cell.angle_beta   90.00
_cell.angle_gamma   90.00
#
_symmetry.space_group_name_H-M   'P 1'
#
loop_
_entity.id
_entity.type
_entity.pdbx_description
1 polymer ?
#
loop_
_entity_poly.entity_id
_entity_poly.type
_entity_poly.pdbx_seq_one_letter_code
_entity_poly.pdbx_strand_id
1 'polypeptide(L)'
;MDKKERSMILEDALKLYGQDIQFDIAIEEMAELTKAIIKHKRFPSTYPARDIIEEAVDVYIMIRQIFKMWDGIFEDTVDQQLDFKLERLKNRIKIDNEISTD
;
A
#
# COMPACT_ATOMS: atom_id res chain seq x y z
N MET A 1 -3.50 18.17 -7.85
CA MET A 1 -3.34 18.00 -6.40
C MET A 1 -1.86 17.81 -6.05
N ASP A 2 -1.29 18.80 -5.35
CA ASP A 2 0.11 18.76 -4.93
C ASP A 2 0.33 17.89 -3.68
N LYS A 3 1.60 17.66 -3.29
CA LYS A 3 1.95 16.80 -2.14
C LYS A 3 1.42 17.35 -0.80
N LYS A 4 1.31 18.67 -0.67
CA LYS A 4 0.85 19.34 0.55
C LYS A 4 -0.67 19.22 0.67
N GLU A 5 -1.40 19.41 -0.42
CA GLU A 5 -2.84 19.24 -0.50
C GLU A 5 -3.26 17.79 -0.14
N ARG A 6 -2.53 16.79 -0.66
CA ARG A 6 -2.69 15.39 -0.21
C ARG A 6 -2.47 15.23 1.28
N SER A 7 -1.39 15.82 1.81
CA SER A 7 -1.05 15.71 3.22
C SER A 7 -2.19 16.19 4.12
N MET A 8 -2.79 17.33 3.77
CA MET A 8 -3.86 17.96 4.53
C MET A 8 -5.14 17.11 4.52
N ILE A 9 -5.56 16.59 3.36
CA ILE A 9 -6.73 15.71 3.27
C ILE A 9 -6.58 14.47 4.16
N LEU A 10 -5.39 13.86 4.17
CA LEU A 10 -5.13 12.69 5.01
C LEU A 10 -5.14 13.02 6.51
N GLU A 11 -4.64 14.19 6.90
CA GLU A 11 -4.66 14.67 8.29
C GLU A 11 -6.08 15.03 8.76
N ASP A 12 -6.89 15.62 7.89
CA ASP A 12 -8.28 15.97 8.20
C ASP A 12 -9.13 14.71 8.37
N ALA A 13 -8.93 13.69 7.53
CA ALA A 13 -9.59 12.39 7.69
C ALA A 13 -9.23 11.72 9.02
N LEU A 14 -7.96 11.77 9.44
CA LEU A 14 -7.50 11.24 10.72
C LEU A 14 -8.14 11.97 11.91
N LYS A 15 -8.23 13.30 11.86
CA LYS A 15 -8.86 14.12 12.91
C LYS A 15 -10.37 13.91 12.98
N LEU A 16 -11.04 13.73 11.84
CA LEU A 16 -12.49 13.64 11.75
C LEU A 16 -13.02 12.28 12.20
N TYR A 17 -12.32 11.19 11.85
CA TYR A 17 -12.84 9.83 12.02
C TYR A 17 -12.15 9.06 13.18
N GLY A 18 -10.94 9.44 13.60
CA GLY A 18 -10.20 8.74 14.67
C GLY A 18 -9.34 7.59 14.14
N GLN A 19 -8.59 6.93 15.02
CA GLN A 19 -7.58 5.91 14.63
C GLN A 19 -8.19 4.55 14.27
N ASP A 20 -9.17 4.06 15.03
CA ASP A 20 -9.71 2.71 14.86
C ASP A 20 -10.42 2.51 13.52
N ILE A 21 -11.20 3.51 13.09
CA ILE A 21 -11.91 3.47 11.81
C ILE A 21 -10.97 3.48 10.60
N GLN A 22 -9.74 3.98 10.74
CA GLN A 22 -8.76 3.95 9.65
C GLN A 22 -8.27 2.52 9.40
N PHE A 23 -8.19 1.69 10.45
CA PHE A 23 -7.87 0.28 10.30
C PHE A 23 -9.03 -0.47 9.64
N ASP A 24 -10.26 -0.18 10.03
CA ASP A 24 -11.44 -0.80 9.42
C ASP A 24 -11.54 -0.47 7.92
N ILE A 25 -11.35 0.81 7.55
CA ILE A 25 -11.33 1.23 6.15
C ILE A 25 -10.14 0.59 5.42
N ALA A 26 -8.95 0.56 6.01
CA ALA A 26 -7.80 -0.10 5.39
C ALA A 26 -8.07 -1.60 5.12
N ILE A 27 -8.77 -2.29 6.02
CA ILE A 27 -9.18 -3.68 5.85
C ILE A 27 -10.18 -3.81 4.69
N GLU A 28 -11.16 -2.92 4.60
CA GLU A 28 -12.14 -2.88 3.51
C GLU A 28 -11.46 -2.70 2.15
N GLU A 29 -10.60 -1.69 1.99
CA GLU A 29 -9.89 -1.44 0.73
C GLU A 29 -8.97 -2.61 0.34
N MET A 30 -8.31 -3.26 1.31
CA MET A 30 -7.50 -4.45 1.04
C MET A 30 -8.36 -5.65 0.57
N ALA A 31 -9.59 -5.78 1.08
CA ALA A 31 -10.53 -6.80 0.64
C ALA A 31 -11.04 -6.52 -0.79
N GLU A 32 -11.31 -5.25 -1.12
CA GLU A 32 -11.68 -4.80 -2.46
C GLU A 32 -10.56 -5.04 -3.48
N LEU A 33 -9.32 -4.67 -3.16
CA LEU A 33 -8.15 -4.99 -3.98
C LEU A 33 -8.00 -6.49 -4.22
N THR A 34 -8.17 -7.30 -3.17
CA THR A 34 -8.13 -8.76 -3.27
C THR A 34 -9.20 -9.27 -4.25
N LYS A 35 -10.43 -8.74 -4.14
CA LYS A 35 -11.55 -9.07 -5.02
C LYS A 35 -11.26 -8.68 -6.47
N ALA A 36 -10.72 -7.48 -6.72
CA ALA A 36 -10.36 -6.99 -8.04
C ALA A 36 -9.30 -7.88 -8.71
N ILE A 37 -8.25 -8.26 -7.97
CA ILE A 37 -7.21 -9.19 -8.46
C ILE A 37 -7.81 -10.54 -8.84
N ILE A 38 -8.66 -11.12 -7.99
CA ILE A 38 -9.31 -12.42 -8.27
C ILE A 38 -10.19 -12.33 -9.51
N LYS A 39 -11.00 -11.27 -9.63
CA LYS A 39 -11.89 -11.04 -10.77
C LYS A 39 -11.12 -10.88 -12.08
N HIS A 40 -10.06 -10.07 -12.10
CA HIS A 40 -9.21 -9.89 -13.27
C HIS A 40 -8.53 -11.20 -13.68
N LYS A 41 -7.97 -11.96 -12.72
CA LYS A 41 -7.33 -13.25 -13.01
C LYS A 41 -8.29 -14.27 -13.60
N ARG A 42 -9.57 -14.26 -13.21
CA ARG A 42 -10.59 -15.20 -13.70
C ARG A 42 -11.22 -14.76 -15.02
N PHE A 43 -11.50 -13.46 -15.18
CA PHE A 43 -12.22 -12.92 -16.33
C PHE A 43 -11.60 -11.59 -16.81
N PRO A 44 -10.39 -11.62 -17.39
CA PRO A 44 -9.63 -10.41 -17.72
C PRO A 44 -10.29 -9.52 -18.79
N SER A 45 -11.14 -10.10 -19.65
CA SER A 45 -11.92 -9.34 -20.64
C SER A 45 -13.10 -8.58 -20.03
N THR A 46 -13.57 -8.99 -18.85
CA THR A 46 -14.72 -8.37 -18.15
C THR A 46 -14.24 -7.42 -17.05
N TYR A 47 -13.16 -7.78 -16.36
CA TYR A 47 -12.57 -6.99 -15.28
C TYR A 47 -11.18 -6.52 -15.70
N PRO A 48 -11.04 -5.32 -16.27
CA PRO A 48 -9.76 -4.80 -16.75
C PRO A 48 -8.78 -4.53 -15.60
N ALA A 49 -7.48 -4.47 -15.93
CA ALA A 49 -6.43 -4.19 -14.95
C ALA A 49 -6.57 -2.81 -14.27
N ARG A 50 -7.30 -1.85 -14.87
CA ARG A 50 -7.57 -0.55 -14.26
C ARG A 50 -8.35 -0.67 -12.94
N ASP A 51 -9.21 -1.69 -12.82
CA ASP A 51 -9.99 -1.91 -11.60
C ASP A 51 -9.05 -2.33 -10.46
N ILE A 52 -7.99 -3.10 -10.75
CA ILE A 52 -6.94 -3.39 -9.76
C ILE A 52 -6.20 -2.11 -9.36
N ILE A 53 -5.90 -1.24 -10.33
CA ILE A 53 -5.15 0.00 -10.07
C ILE A 53 -5.95 0.94 -9.17
N GLU A 54 -7.26 1.04 -9.36
CA GLU A 54 -8.16 1.84 -8.53
C GLU A 54 -8.08 1.40 -7.07
N GLU A 55 -8.40 0.14 -6.78
CA GLU A 55 -8.35 -0.39 -5.41
C GLU A 55 -6.93 -0.35 -4.81
N ALA A 56 -5.89 -0.50 -5.64
CA ALA A 56 -4.50 -0.40 -5.17
C ALA A 56 -4.13 1.03 -4.76
N VAL A 57 -4.70 2.05 -5.41
CA VAL A 57 -4.52 3.46 -5.02
C VAL A 57 -5.24 3.72 -3.70
N ASP A 58 -6.43 3.17 -3.49
CA ASP A 58 -7.18 3.32 -2.24
C ASP A 58 -6.44 2.67 -1.06
N VAL A 59 -5.95 1.43 -1.23
CA VAL A 59 -5.07 0.77 -0.26
C VAL A 59 -3.80 1.59 0.01
N TYR A 60 -3.18 2.16 -1.03
CA TYR A 60 -1.99 2.99 -0.86
C TYR A 60 -2.27 4.22 0.00
N ILE A 61 -3.40 4.90 -0.23
CA ILE A 61 -3.83 6.05 0.58
C ILE A 61 -3.98 5.65 2.05
N MET A 62 -4.64 4.52 2.31
CA MET A 62 -4.85 4.04 3.68
C MET A 62 -3.54 3.69 4.38
N ILE A 63 -2.62 2.99 3.71
CA ILE A 63 -1.29 2.70 4.26
C ILE A 63 -0.51 3.98 4.56
N ARG A 64 -0.65 5.03 3.73
CA ARG A 64 -0.02 6.34 3.99
C ARG A 64 -0.59 7.03 5.22
N GLN A 65 -1.89 6.92 5.50
CA GLN A 65 -2.49 7.43 6.73
C GLN A 65 -2.01 6.67 7.96
N ILE A 66 -1.95 5.35 7.87
CA ILE A 66 -1.35 4.47 8.88
C ILE A 66 0.07 4.95 9.21
N PHE A 67 0.96 5.11 8.23
CA PHE A 67 2.32 5.60 8.51
C PHE A 67 2.36 6.96 9.19
N LYS A 68 1.47 7.89 8.81
CA LYS A 68 1.38 9.21 9.48
C LYS A 68 0.99 9.11 10.95
N MET A 69 0.21 8.11 11.35
CA MET A 69 -0.23 7.96 12.74
C MET A 69 0.92 7.70 13.72
N TRP A 70 2.03 7.12 13.24
CA TRP A 70 3.21 6.84 14.06
C TRP A 70 4.46 7.60 13.64
N ASP A 71 4.31 8.63 12.81
CA ASP A 71 5.43 9.48 12.43
C ASP A 71 6.02 10.15 13.69
N GLY A 72 7.33 10.00 13.89
CA GLY A 72 8.05 10.48 15.07
C GLY A 72 7.85 9.67 16.37
N ILE A 73 7.14 8.54 16.35
CA ILE A 73 7.02 7.64 17.51
C ILE A 73 8.17 6.63 17.58
N PHE A 74 8.65 6.16 16.42
CA PHE A 74 9.71 5.17 16.32
C PHE A 74 11.07 5.83 16.05
N GLU A 75 12.14 5.19 16.52
CA GLU A 75 13.52 5.64 16.25
C GLU A 75 13.87 5.51 14.75
N ASP A 76 13.37 4.46 14.10
CA ASP A 76 13.53 4.25 12.68
C ASP A 76 12.41 4.91 11.86
N THR A 77 12.78 5.56 10.77
CA THR A 77 11.83 6.14 9.82
C THR A 77 11.21 5.08 8.91
N VAL A 78 10.04 5.38 8.36
CA VAL A 78 9.40 4.54 7.34
C VAL A 78 10.34 4.29 6.15
N ASP A 79 11.12 5.29 5.75
CA ASP A 79 12.06 5.19 4.63
C ASP A 79 13.21 4.22 4.96
N GLN A 80 13.76 4.26 6.17
CA GLN A 80 14.80 3.31 6.61
C GLN A 80 14.28 1.86 6.60
N GLN A 81 13.06 1.65 7.10
CA GLN A 81 12.42 0.33 7.08
C GLN A 81 12.11 -0.16 5.66
N LEU A 82 11.74 0.76 4.76
CA LEU A 82 11.52 0.46 3.34
C LEU A 82 12.83 0.05 2.65
N ASP A 83 13.89 0.84 2.80
CA ASP A 83 15.21 0.57 2.20
C ASP A 83 15.75 -0.78 2.64
N PHE A 84 15.67 -1.09 3.93
CA PHE A 84 16.07 -2.40 4.46
C PHE A 84 15.31 -3.55 3.79
N LYS A 85 13.99 -3.42 3.61
CA LYS A 85 13.17 -4.44 2.95
C LYS A 85 13.46 -4.55 1.45
N LEU A 86 13.75 -3.44 0.78
CA LEU A 86 14.12 -3.41 -0.64
C LEU A 86 15.48 -4.06 -0.88
N GLU A 87 16.49 -3.81 -0.05
CA GLU A 87 17.79 -4.50 -0.17
C GLU A 87 17.64 -6.01 0.05
N ARG A 88 16.79 -6.44 0.99
CA ARG A 88 16.45 -7.87 1.14
C ARG A 88 15.78 -8.45 -0.11
N LEU A 89 14.87 -7.72 -0.73
CA LEU A 89 14.22 -8.16 -1.97
C LEU A 89 15.22 -8.27 -3.12
N LYS A 90 16.07 -7.27 -3.30
CA LYS A 90 17.16 -7.27 -4.29
C LYS A 90 18.09 -8.46 -4.13
N ASN A 91 18.45 -8.82 -2.89
CA ASN A 91 19.27 -10.00 -2.63
C ASN A 91 18.54 -11.31 -2.99
N ARG A 92 17.23 -11.42 -2.72
CA ARG A 92 16.43 -12.58 -3.16
C ARG A 92 16.41 -12.72 -4.68
N ILE A 93 16.18 -11.61 -5.40
CA ILE A 93 16.17 -11.62 -6.87
C ILE A 93 17.51 -12.09 -7.45
N LYS A 94 18.64 -11.69 -6.85
CA LYS A 94 19.97 -12.18 -7.28
C LYS A 94 20.10 -13.69 -7.13
N ILE A 95 19.73 -14.21 -5.97
CA ILE A 95 19.77 -15.65 -5.67
C ILE A 95 18.88 -16.43 -6.66
N ASP A 96 17.64 -15.97 -6.87
CA ASP A 96 16.70 -16.64 -7.78
C ASP A 96 17.22 -16.64 -9.23
N ASN A 97 17.89 -15.58 -9.66
CA ASN A 97 18.51 -15.49 -10.99
C ASN A 97 19.74 -16.40 -11.12
N GLU A 98 20.56 -16.51 -10.08
CA GLU A 98 21.74 -17.40 -10.05
C GLU A 98 21.31 -18.88 -10.07
N ILE A 99 20.21 -19.23 -9.39
CA ILE A 99 19.64 -20.59 -9.39
C ILE A 99 18.97 -20.92 -10.73
N SER A 100 18.38 -19.94 -11.41
CA SER A 100 17.69 -20.15 -12.69
C SER A 100 18.62 -20.30 -13.90
N THR A 101 19.92 -20.12 -13.70
CA THR A 101 20.96 -20.27 -14.74
C THR A 101 21.66 -21.64 -14.75
N ASP A 102 21.30 -22.55 -13.83
CA ASP A 102 21.73 -23.95 -13.77
C ASP A 102 20.62 -24.91 -14.23
#